data_AF-A0A9D7W156-F1
#
_entry.id   AF-A0A9D7W156-F1
#
_cell.length_a   1.000
_cell.length_b   1.000
_cell.length_c   1.000
_cell.angle_alpha   90.00
_cell.angle_beta   90.00
_cell.angle_gamma   90.00
#
_symmetry.space_group_name_H-M   'P 1'
#
loop_
_entity.id
_entity.type
_entity.pdbx_description
1 polymer ?
#
loop_
_entity_poly.entity_id
_entity_poly.type
_entity_poly.pdbx_seq_one_letter_code
_entity_poly.pdbx_strand_id
1 'polypeptide(L)'
;MIVLKKKIHLTVICCLVLSFLPHKNFSQERKISEDELKDKISGFWIGQLTGNYLGLPFENRYVEEPIPILIDRIYTYKDDASLKINRQDWRGYLPIMIDAFWGAFADDDTDIEFVTLHAVEQYGLDLNYAEITKEWKEHINRKIWVANRTARNLMDKGFVAPYTGHKENNKNWFQIDAQLVNEIWGVFYPGMTQLAVDRSLWGAKITNDDWGTHPTIAYGAMISAAFFESDPETLVKFAIDKLPKYGPFYEGVNDVLKWHKQHDDWRIVRKKIHDKYYSYENEKGKAPVSVVSSLNNGLVGIMAILYGNGDFMKTVGIAVSAGYDCDNQAATVGGLMGVIHGSKAIPDELTKKISIYEEWSEPFNNIYINFTRDNLSVATPIDEIVMRIFNISKTAILENGGRIELDKGNVQSLKNSVIEANYKSYKIILKFGDFQDGEIIGGDFIEETGFSYVQDGNRVRILVDAQPNHQIFGKGLEGFYNGESIQFNQLIDNDIFWDDSYGKNVLIIDSDF
;
A
#
# COMPACT_ATOMS: atom_id res chain seq x y z
N MET A 1 -4.97 -3.26 -18.07
CA MET A 1 -5.94 -3.36 -16.96
C MET A 1 -5.67 -4.62 -16.14
N ILE A 2 -5.75 -4.51 -14.82
CA ILE A 2 -5.66 -5.61 -13.87
C ILE A 2 -7.08 -5.94 -13.39
N VAL A 3 -7.46 -7.22 -13.39
CA VAL A 3 -8.80 -7.70 -12.99
C VAL A 3 -8.74 -8.46 -11.66
N LEU A 4 -9.62 -8.14 -10.71
CA LEU A 4 -9.69 -8.74 -9.36
C LEU A 4 -10.96 -9.61 -9.17
N LYS A 5 -10.84 -10.71 -8.42
CA LYS A 5 -11.99 -11.53 -7.96
C LYS A 5 -12.20 -11.39 -6.44
N LYS A 6 -13.42 -11.09 -6.01
CA LYS A 6 -13.84 -11.06 -4.60
C LYS A 6 -14.30 -12.46 -4.16
N LYS A 7 -13.54 -13.15 -3.31
CA LYS A 7 -14.05 -14.35 -2.61
C LYS A 7 -15.00 -13.92 -1.48
N ILE A 8 -16.26 -14.34 -1.54
CA ILE A 8 -17.22 -14.21 -0.44
C ILE A 8 -17.22 -15.54 0.30
N HIS A 9 -16.85 -15.56 1.58
CA HIS A 9 -17.11 -16.71 2.45
C HIS A 9 -18.47 -16.53 3.12
N LEU A 10 -19.42 -17.42 2.79
CA LEU A 10 -20.70 -17.53 3.46
C LEU A 10 -20.59 -18.65 4.51
N THR A 11 -20.71 -18.31 5.79
CA THR A 11 -20.91 -19.31 6.86
C THR A 11 -22.34 -19.85 6.73
N VAL A 12 -22.50 -21.02 6.13
CA VAL A 12 -23.80 -21.69 6.04
C VAL A 12 -24.05 -22.46 7.34
N ILE A 13 -24.92 -21.91 8.19
CA ILE A 13 -25.61 -22.69 9.22
C ILE A 13 -26.64 -23.56 8.51
N CYS A 14 -26.42 -24.87 8.60
CA CYS A 14 -27.23 -25.90 7.97
C CYS A 14 -28.64 -25.92 8.55
N CYS A 15 -29.67 -25.67 7.73
CA CYS A 15 -30.99 -26.31 7.86
C CYS A 15 -31.83 -26.11 6.58
N LEU A 16 -32.39 -27.23 6.13
CA LEU A 16 -33.48 -27.43 5.16
C LEU A 16 -33.13 -27.45 3.65
N VAL A 17 -33.12 -28.70 3.19
CA VAL A 17 -33.12 -29.21 1.81
C VAL A 17 -34.14 -28.49 0.94
N LEU A 18 -33.69 -27.85 -0.15
CA LEU A 18 -34.48 -27.60 -1.35
C LEU A 18 -33.54 -27.33 -2.55
N SER A 19 -33.57 -28.24 -3.53
CA SER A 19 -33.15 -28.10 -4.94
C SER A 19 -31.79 -27.45 -5.25
N PHE A 20 -30.79 -28.29 -5.54
CA PHE A 20 -29.52 -27.90 -6.16
C PHE A 20 -29.73 -27.45 -7.62
N LEU A 21 -29.77 -26.14 -7.85
CA LEU A 21 -29.26 -25.54 -9.08
C LEU A 21 -27.87 -24.98 -8.76
N PRO A 22 -26.84 -25.23 -9.59
CA PRO A 22 -25.54 -24.61 -9.39
C PRO A 22 -25.66 -23.12 -9.71
N HIS A 23 -25.93 -22.30 -8.69
CA HIS A 23 -25.65 -20.87 -8.80
C HIS A 23 -24.14 -20.72 -8.97
N LYS A 24 -23.71 -20.49 -10.22
CA LYS A 24 -22.42 -19.84 -10.48
C LYS A 24 -22.47 -18.49 -9.78
N ASN A 25 -21.91 -18.41 -8.57
CA ASN A 25 -21.63 -17.15 -7.90
C ASN A 25 -20.58 -16.43 -8.76
N PHE A 26 -21.02 -15.61 -9.71
CA PHE A 26 -20.15 -14.65 -10.35
C PHE A 26 -19.81 -13.58 -9.31
N SER A 27 -18.63 -13.71 -8.69
CA SER A 27 -17.96 -12.57 -8.07
C SER A 27 -17.93 -11.44 -9.10
N GLN A 28 -18.42 -10.25 -8.74
CA GLN A 28 -18.26 -9.07 -9.59
C GLN A 28 -16.76 -8.81 -9.79
N GLU A 29 -16.29 -8.89 -11.02
CA GLU A 29 -14.91 -8.55 -11.37
C GLU A 29 -14.74 -7.03 -11.27
N ARG A 30 -13.63 -6.58 -10.67
CA ARG A 30 -13.22 -5.17 -10.64
C ARG A 30 -11.97 -4.98 -11.50
N LYS A 31 -11.83 -3.82 -12.13
CA LYS A 31 -10.76 -3.52 -13.08
C LYS A 31 -10.07 -2.21 -12.69
N ILE A 32 -8.74 -2.19 -12.73
CA ILE A 32 -7.91 -1.00 -12.48
C ILE A 32 -6.78 -0.95 -13.52
N SER A 33 -6.42 0.23 -14.03
CA SER A 33 -5.25 0.32 -14.94
C SER A 33 -3.94 0.19 -14.15
N GLU A 34 -2.82 -0.13 -14.81
CA GLU A 34 -1.53 -0.13 -14.10
C GLU A 34 -1.17 1.28 -13.61
N ASP A 35 -1.45 2.30 -14.41
CA ASP A 35 -1.19 3.70 -14.06
C ASP A 35 -2.04 4.17 -12.87
N GLU A 36 -3.33 3.81 -12.84
CA GLU A 36 -4.20 4.13 -11.71
C GLU A 36 -3.77 3.39 -10.45
N LEU A 37 -3.37 2.12 -10.55
CA LEU A 37 -2.85 1.37 -9.41
C LEU A 37 -1.56 2.01 -8.88
N LYS A 38 -0.63 2.37 -9.76
CA LYS A 38 0.63 3.07 -9.38
C LYS A 38 0.36 4.43 -8.75
N ASP A 39 -0.55 5.23 -9.32
CA ASP A 39 -0.87 6.56 -8.79
C ASP A 39 -1.53 6.48 -7.41
N LYS A 40 -2.41 5.50 -7.19
CA LYS A 40 -3.02 5.26 -5.87
C LYS A 40 -2.00 4.76 -4.84
N ILE A 41 -1.05 3.90 -5.23
CA ILE A 41 0.06 3.46 -4.36
C ILE A 41 1.01 4.62 -4.05
N SER A 42 1.30 5.48 -5.05
CA SER A 42 2.07 6.70 -4.85
C SER A 42 1.36 7.65 -3.89
N GLY A 43 0.05 7.85 -4.07
CA GLY A 43 -0.78 8.60 -3.17
C GLY A 43 -0.76 8.06 -1.74
N PHE A 44 -0.81 6.74 -1.55
CA PHE A 44 -0.65 6.13 -0.21
C PHE A 44 0.65 6.57 0.47
N TRP A 45 1.80 6.32 -0.17
CA TRP A 45 3.10 6.56 0.45
C TRP A 45 3.36 8.05 0.71
N ILE A 46 3.09 8.90 -0.30
CA ILE A 46 3.26 10.35 -0.18
C ILE A 46 2.24 10.93 0.81
N GLY A 47 1.01 10.41 0.82
CA GLY A 47 -0.05 10.84 1.74
C GLY A 47 0.29 10.55 3.19
N GLN A 48 0.87 9.38 3.48
CA GLN A 48 1.37 9.05 4.82
C GLN A 48 2.46 10.02 5.26
N LEU A 49 3.48 10.25 4.42
CA LEU A 49 4.55 11.20 4.70
C LEU A 49 4.02 12.60 4.97
N THR A 50 3.14 13.11 4.10
CA THR A 50 2.52 14.44 4.26
C THR A 50 1.69 14.54 5.54
N GLY A 51 0.91 13.50 5.86
CA GLY A 51 0.11 13.45 7.08
C GLY A 51 0.96 13.46 8.35
N ASN A 52 1.97 12.60 8.42
CA ASN A 52 2.95 12.57 9.51
C ASN A 52 3.55 13.97 9.70
N TYR A 53 4.10 14.54 8.64
CA TYR A 53 4.78 15.83 8.64
C TYR A 53 3.91 17.01 9.07
N LEU A 54 2.62 17.01 8.71
CA LEU A 54 1.67 18.00 9.22
C LEU A 54 1.43 17.87 10.72
N GLY A 55 1.51 16.65 11.26
CA GLY A 55 1.23 16.35 12.67
C GLY A 55 2.41 16.55 13.62
N LEU A 56 3.66 16.30 13.18
CA LEU A 56 4.87 16.39 14.03
C LEU A 56 4.95 17.66 14.89
N PRO A 57 4.65 18.88 14.38
CA PRO A 57 4.72 20.10 15.18
C PRO A 57 3.79 20.08 16.41
N PHE A 58 2.71 19.30 16.37
CA PHE A 58 1.65 19.27 17.39
C PHE A 58 1.52 17.95 18.15
N GLU A 59 2.33 16.95 17.79
CA GLU A 59 2.36 15.64 18.41
C GLU A 59 2.43 15.75 19.95
N ASN A 60 1.46 15.15 20.63
CA ASN A 60 1.32 15.08 22.08
C ASN A 60 1.14 16.44 22.78
N ARG A 61 0.74 17.50 22.06
CA ARG A 61 0.60 18.87 22.60
C ARG A 61 -0.82 19.25 23.05
N TYR A 62 -1.83 18.62 22.47
CA TYR A 62 -3.24 18.93 22.65
C TYR A 62 -4.04 17.67 23.02
N VAL A 63 -4.16 17.37 24.31
CA VAL A 63 -4.81 16.12 24.80
C VAL A 63 -6.22 16.38 25.32
N GLU A 64 -6.41 17.42 26.11
CA GLU A 64 -7.71 17.76 26.73
C GLU A 64 -8.62 18.52 25.76
N GLU A 65 -8.03 19.40 24.94
CA GLU A 65 -8.72 20.21 23.94
C GLU A 65 -8.16 19.99 22.53
N PRO A 66 -8.95 20.24 21.45
CA PRO A 66 -8.40 20.29 20.10
C PRO A 66 -7.48 21.50 19.91
N ILE A 67 -6.67 21.49 18.85
CA ILE A 67 -5.96 22.67 18.37
C ILE A 67 -6.99 23.78 18.08
N PRO A 68 -6.76 25.04 18.51
CA PRO A 68 -7.75 26.12 18.38
C PRO A 68 -8.02 26.55 16.93
N ILE A 69 -7.22 26.06 15.99
CA ILE A 69 -7.32 26.33 14.55
C ILE A 69 -7.42 25.00 13.79
N LEU A 70 -7.93 25.06 12.55
CA LEU A 70 -7.80 23.95 11.63
C LEU A 70 -6.42 24.01 10.97
N ILE A 71 -5.65 22.92 11.07
CA ILE A 71 -4.35 22.81 10.39
C ILE A 71 -4.57 22.67 8.89
N ASP A 72 -3.94 23.55 8.12
CA ASP A 72 -4.07 23.66 6.66
C ASP A 72 -2.73 23.79 5.94
N ARG A 73 -1.63 23.83 6.68
CA ARG A 73 -0.24 23.91 6.18
C ARG A 73 0.73 23.35 7.21
N ILE A 74 2.00 23.23 6.83
CA ILE A 74 3.08 22.95 7.79
C ILE A 74 3.24 24.16 8.73
N TYR A 75 3.09 23.90 10.03
CA TYR A 75 3.43 24.84 11.10
C TYR A 75 4.83 24.56 11.63
N THR A 76 5.50 25.61 12.08
CA THR A 76 6.91 25.58 12.46
C THR A 76 7.12 26.31 13.79
N TYR A 77 8.34 26.23 14.31
CA TYR A 77 8.75 26.93 15.52
C TYR A 77 8.55 28.46 15.47
N LYS A 78 8.47 29.04 14.27
CA LYS A 78 8.26 30.49 14.04
C LYS A 78 6.81 30.92 14.11
N ASP A 79 5.86 29.98 14.02
CA ASP A 79 4.44 30.30 14.05
C ASP A 79 3.96 30.73 15.44
N ASP A 80 2.74 31.26 15.50
CA ASP A 80 2.11 31.91 16.65
C ASP A 80 2.47 31.23 17.99
N ALA A 81 3.07 32.02 18.89
CA ALA A 81 3.55 31.55 20.19
C ALA A 81 2.43 31.02 21.11
N SER A 82 1.16 31.39 20.85
CA SER A 82 0.00 30.86 21.55
C SER A 82 -0.33 29.41 21.18
N LEU A 83 0.13 28.93 20.02
CA LEU A 83 0.02 27.53 19.63
C LEU A 83 1.08 26.69 20.36
N LYS A 84 0.65 25.55 20.92
CA LYS A 84 1.55 24.58 21.57
C LYS A 84 2.25 23.75 20.50
N ILE A 85 3.34 24.27 19.94
CA ILE A 85 4.21 23.57 18.97
C ILE A 85 5.43 22.96 19.68
N ASN A 86 5.93 21.82 19.20
CA ASN A 86 7.19 21.17 19.58
C ASN A 86 8.42 22.01 19.18
N ARG A 87 8.67 23.12 19.88
CA ARG A 87 9.74 24.08 19.56
C ARG A 87 11.13 23.69 20.08
N GLN A 88 11.21 22.63 20.88
CA GLN A 88 12.44 22.23 21.57
C GLN A 88 13.15 21.05 20.89
N ASP A 89 12.60 20.52 19.80
CA ASP A 89 13.19 19.45 19.03
C ASP A 89 12.86 19.61 17.54
N TRP A 90 13.38 18.68 16.73
CA TRP A 90 13.34 18.72 15.27
C TRP A 90 11.93 18.77 14.67
N ARG A 91 10.89 18.33 15.39
CA ARG A 91 9.51 18.28 14.91
C ARG A 91 8.94 19.66 14.58
N GLY A 92 9.36 20.70 15.30
CA GLY A 92 9.01 22.09 14.99
C GLY A 92 9.82 22.72 13.85
N TYR A 93 10.79 22.01 13.27
CA TYR A 93 11.76 22.53 12.30
C TYR A 93 11.71 21.78 10.96
N LEU A 94 10.56 21.19 10.63
CA LEU A 94 10.41 20.27 9.52
C LEU A 94 10.98 20.76 8.17
N PRO A 95 10.71 21.99 7.67
CA PRO A 95 11.32 22.44 6.41
C PRO A 95 12.85 22.38 6.41
N ILE A 96 13.48 22.72 7.54
CA ILE A 96 14.94 22.65 7.70
C ILE A 96 15.42 21.20 7.66
N MET A 97 14.67 20.28 8.26
CA MET A 97 14.99 18.85 8.23
C MET A 97 14.86 18.28 6.82
N ILE A 98 13.80 18.64 6.09
CA ILE A 98 13.60 18.25 4.69
C ILE A 98 14.74 18.75 3.80
N ASP A 99 15.18 20.00 3.99
CA ASP A 99 16.33 20.54 3.27
C ASP A 99 17.64 19.83 3.62
N ALA A 100 17.86 19.52 4.89
CA ALA A 100 19.06 18.81 5.35
C ALA A 100 19.14 17.38 4.79
N PHE A 101 18.00 16.74 4.57
CA PHE A 101 17.91 15.40 3.99
C PHE A 101 17.74 15.40 2.46
N TRP A 102 17.54 16.57 1.86
CA TRP A 102 17.28 16.72 0.43
C TRP A 102 16.07 15.91 -0.08
N GLY A 103 15.06 15.74 0.79
CA GLY A 103 13.87 14.93 0.53
C GLY A 103 13.12 14.54 1.80
N ALA A 104 12.20 13.59 1.66
CA ALA A 104 11.52 12.98 2.80
C ALA A 104 12.51 12.15 3.63
N PHE A 105 12.21 11.97 4.90
CA PHE A 105 12.99 11.18 5.83
C PHE A 105 12.11 10.31 6.73
N ALA A 106 12.70 9.23 7.21
CA ALA A 106 12.05 8.23 8.02
C ALA A 106 11.61 8.76 9.39
N ASP A 107 10.41 8.37 9.75
CA ASP A 107 9.82 8.43 11.07
C ASP A 107 9.09 7.10 11.35
N ASP A 108 8.71 6.80 12.59
CA ASP A 108 8.21 5.47 12.93
C ASP A 108 6.87 5.11 12.29
N ASP A 109 6.08 6.09 11.84
CA ASP A 109 4.87 5.86 11.03
C ASP A 109 5.13 5.31 9.63
N THR A 110 6.35 5.43 9.09
CA THR A 110 6.63 4.97 7.71
C THR A 110 7.76 3.95 7.63
N ASP A 111 8.69 3.96 8.59
CA ASP A 111 9.93 3.21 8.47
C ASP A 111 9.81 1.72 8.84
N ILE A 112 8.82 1.32 9.65
CA ILE A 112 8.53 -0.10 9.93
C ILE A 112 7.78 -0.74 8.75
N GLU A 113 6.96 0.03 8.04
CA GLU A 113 6.36 -0.42 6.77
C GLU A 113 7.43 -0.65 5.71
N PHE A 114 8.49 0.15 5.69
CA PHE A 114 9.65 -0.06 4.81
C PHE A 114 10.39 -1.38 5.11
N VAL A 115 10.50 -1.78 6.38
CA VAL A 115 11.03 -3.10 6.76
C VAL A 115 10.07 -4.22 6.37
N THR A 116 8.76 -4.00 6.53
CA THR A 116 7.73 -4.97 6.11
C THR A 116 7.75 -5.18 4.60
N LEU A 117 7.93 -4.12 3.82
CA LEU A 117 8.13 -4.17 2.38
C LEU A 117 9.34 -5.04 2.02
N HIS A 118 10.49 -4.77 2.65
CA HIS A 118 11.69 -5.59 2.46
C HIS A 118 11.45 -7.07 2.79
N ALA A 119 10.81 -7.34 3.94
CA ALA A 119 10.52 -8.70 4.37
C ALA A 119 9.63 -9.45 3.35
N VAL A 120 8.58 -8.81 2.83
CA VAL A 120 7.71 -9.44 1.82
C VAL A 120 8.45 -9.71 0.52
N GLU A 121 9.41 -8.87 0.12
CA GLU A 121 10.26 -9.16 -1.04
C GLU A 121 11.19 -10.36 -0.83
N GLN A 122 11.63 -10.62 0.41
CA GLN A 122 12.51 -11.74 0.73
C GLN A 122 11.76 -13.07 0.89
N TYR A 123 10.60 -13.06 1.54
CA TYR A 123 9.89 -14.29 1.94
C TYR A 123 8.56 -14.50 1.22
N GLY A 124 8.05 -13.50 0.50
CA GLY A 124 6.73 -13.55 -0.14
C GLY A 124 5.59 -13.06 0.77
N LEU A 125 4.38 -13.08 0.21
CA LEU A 125 3.15 -12.60 0.87
C LEU A 125 2.67 -13.50 2.02
N ASP A 126 3.17 -14.73 2.09
CA ASP A 126 2.91 -15.72 3.14
C ASP A 126 3.94 -15.67 4.30
N LEU A 127 4.80 -14.64 4.33
CA LEU A 127 5.74 -14.32 5.43
C LEU A 127 5.14 -14.65 6.80
N ASN A 128 5.85 -15.50 7.55
CA ASN A 128 5.42 -16.01 8.85
C ASN A 128 6.03 -15.23 10.02
N TYR A 129 5.57 -15.53 11.24
CA TYR A 129 5.98 -14.77 12.42
C TYR A 129 7.45 -14.93 12.81
N ALA A 130 8.07 -16.08 12.51
CA ALA A 130 9.49 -16.29 12.80
C ALA A 130 10.36 -15.44 11.86
N GLU A 131 9.96 -15.35 10.59
CA GLU A 131 10.64 -14.54 9.59
C GLU A 131 10.51 -13.04 9.89
N ILE A 132 9.31 -12.50 10.11
CA ILE A 132 9.17 -11.07 10.46
C ILE A 132 9.87 -10.73 11.78
N THR A 133 9.91 -11.67 12.74
CA THR A 133 10.68 -11.48 13.99
C THR A 133 12.17 -11.38 13.69
N LYS A 134 12.70 -12.18 12.76
CA LYS A 134 14.09 -12.08 12.33
C LYS A 134 14.37 -10.73 11.65
N GLU A 135 13.49 -10.29 10.75
CA GLU A 135 13.62 -9.00 10.05
C GLU A 135 13.56 -7.81 11.02
N TRP A 136 12.66 -7.85 12.02
CA TRP A 136 12.61 -6.84 13.08
C TRP A 136 13.89 -6.80 13.91
N LYS A 137 14.47 -7.96 14.22
CA LYS A 137 15.73 -8.02 14.96
C LYS A 137 16.91 -7.49 14.18
N GLU A 138 16.94 -7.75 12.88
CA GLU A 138 18.00 -7.29 11.99
C GLU A 138 17.92 -5.78 11.76
N HIS A 139 16.72 -5.26 11.46
CA HIS A 139 16.55 -3.92 10.90
C HIS A 139 16.03 -2.88 11.89
N ILE A 140 15.36 -3.26 12.99
CA ILE A 140 14.67 -2.32 13.88
C ILE A 140 15.36 -2.28 15.26
N ASN A 141 16.42 -1.48 15.41
CA ASN A 141 17.19 -1.43 16.67
C ASN A 141 17.27 -0.04 17.34
N ARG A 142 16.95 1.05 16.62
CA ARG A 142 16.91 2.43 17.15
C ARG A 142 15.61 3.13 16.80
N LYS A 143 15.28 4.21 17.53
CA LYS A 143 14.03 4.98 17.39
C LYS A 143 12.81 4.06 17.29
N ILE A 144 12.52 3.41 18.42
CA ILE A 144 11.41 2.47 18.55
C ILE A 144 10.71 2.83 19.84
N TRP A 145 9.40 2.99 19.76
CA TRP A 145 8.58 3.49 20.85
C TRP A 145 7.66 2.41 21.39
N VAL A 146 7.20 2.60 22.63
CA VAL A 146 6.00 1.96 23.18
C VAL A 146 5.85 0.44 22.93
N ALA A 147 4.87 0.01 22.14
CA ALA A 147 4.53 -1.40 21.96
C ALA A 147 5.50 -2.08 21.01
N ASN A 148 5.96 -1.35 19.97
CA ASN A 148 7.06 -1.77 19.09
C ASN A 148 8.33 -2.02 19.90
N ARG A 149 8.69 -1.12 20.82
CA ARG A 149 9.86 -1.28 21.71
C ARG A 149 9.70 -2.48 22.63
N THR A 150 8.51 -2.70 23.16
CA THR A 150 8.25 -3.82 24.07
C THR A 150 8.34 -5.15 23.34
N ALA A 151 7.72 -5.25 22.17
CA ALA A 151 7.83 -6.41 21.29
C ALA A 151 9.29 -6.68 20.91
N ARG A 152 10.03 -5.67 20.45
CA ARG A 152 11.44 -5.80 20.09
C ARG A 152 12.31 -6.30 21.26
N ASN A 153 12.06 -5.81 22.47
CA ASN A 153 12.76 -6.29 23.67
C ASN A 153 12.39 -7.74 24.03
N LEU A 154 11.15 -8.17 23.77
CA LEU A 154 10.73 -9.56 23.95
C LEU A 154 11.39 -10.48 22.93
N MET A 155 11.60 -10.01 21.69
CA MET A 155 12.35 -10.73 20.66
C MET A 155 13.81 -11.00 21.05
N ASP A 156 14.45 -10.09 21.79
CA ASP A 156 15.78 -10.33 22.37
C ASP A 156 15.78 -11.37 23.48
N LYS A 157 14.64 -11.55 24.16
CA LYS A 157 14.42 -12.60 25.17
C LYS A 157 14.00 -13.93 24.56
N GLY A 158 13.98 -14.04 23.23
CA GLY A 158 13.65 -15.28 22.52
C GLY A 158 12.16 -15.48 22.23
N PHE A 159 11.30 -14.48 22.49
CA PHE A 159 9.91 -14.54 22.06
C PHE A 159 9.81 -14.32 20.55
N VAL A 160 8.83 -14.96 19.93
CA VAL A 160 8.46 -14.79 18.53
C VAL A 160 7.04 -14.27 18.49
N ALA A 161 6.70 -13.42 17.52
CA ALA A 161 5.30 -13.04 17.29
C ALA A 161 4.42 -14.32 17.11
N PRO A 162 3.13 -14.31 17.50
CA PRO A 162 2.41 -13.20 18.11
C PRO A 162 2.62 -13.07 19.63
N TYR A 163 3.45 -13.91 20.26
CA TYR A 163 3.66 -13.86 21.72
C TYR A 163 4.27 -12.54 22.20
N THR A 164 4.93 -11.80 21.32
CA THR A 164 5.45 -10.45 21.57
C THR A 164 4.35 -9.38 21.67
N GLY A 165 3.15 -9.64 21.13
CA GLY A 165 1.99 -8.75 21.21
C GLY A 165 1.00 -9.13 22.31
N HIS A 166 0.98 -10.39 22.74
CA HIS A 166 0.07 -10.89 23.79
C HIS A 166 0.08 -9.99 25.02
N LYS A 167 -1.11 -9.63 25.53
CA LYS A 167 -1.25 -8.70 26.66
C LYS A 167 -0.60 -9.18 27.95
N GLU A 168 -0.41 -10.49 28.11
CA GLU A 168 0.31 -11.09 29.23
C GLU A 168 1.82 -10.81 29.19
N ASN A 169 2.38 -10.58 27.99
CA ASN A 169 3.81 -10.36 27.78
C ASN A 169 4.14 -8.89 27.49
N ASN A 170 3.26 -8.20 26.76
CA ASN A 170 3.44 -6.82 26.33
C ASN A 170 2.45 -5.91 27.05
N LYS A 171 2.92 -5.22 28.09
CA LYS A 171 2.09 -4.27 28.86
C LYS A 171 1.54 -3.09 28.05
N ASN A 172 2.06 -2.86 26.85
CA ASN A 172 1.68 -1.75 25.95
C ASN A 172 0.78 -2.22 24.78
N TRP A 173 0.26 -3.44 24.82
CA TRP A 173 -0.54 -4.10 23.77
C TRP A 173 -1.74 -3.30 23.19
N PHE A 174 -2.14 -2.23 23.84
CA PHE A 174 -3.31 -1.41 23.49
C PHE A 174 -2.93 -0.08 22.82
N GLN A 175 -1.64 0.22 22.65
CA GLN A 175 -1.15 1.50 22.14
C GLN A 175 -1.05 1.50 20.62
N ILE A 176 -0.88 2.68 20.03
CA ILE A 176 -1.16 2.97 18.62
C ILE A 176 -0.26 2.23 17.62
N ASP A 177 0.88 1.72 18.07
CA ASP A 177 1.96 1.14 17.26
C ASP A 177 1.50 0.15 16.18
N ALA A 178 0.49 -0.70 16.45
CA ALA A 178 0.00 -1.64 15.46
C ALA A 178 -0.74 -1.00 14.29
N GLN A 179 -1.35 0.18 14.46
CA GLN A 179 -2.10 0.86 13.41
C GLN A 179 -1.15 1.42 12.35
N LEU A 180 -0.17 2.23 12.79
CA LEU A 180 0.71 3.02 11.93
C LEU A 180 1.74 2.22 11.12
N VAL A 181 1.93 0.92 11.41
CA VAL A 181 2.97 0.08 10.74
C VAL A 181 2.41 -1.08 9.92
N ASN A 182 1.09 -1.17 9.76
CA ASN A 182 0.42 -2.31 9.13
C ASN A 182 -0.60 -1.89 8.05
N GLU A 183 -0.58 -0.62 7.66
CA GLU A 183 -1.45 -0.04 6.63
C GLU A 183 -1.07 -0.53 5.24
N ILE A 184 0.24 -0.78 5.03
CA ILE A 184 0.80 -1.35 3.80
C ILE A 184 0.17 -2.69 3.41
N TRP A 185 -0.36 -3.47 4.36
CA TRP A 185 -1.12 -4.69 4.05
C TRP A 185 -2.41 -4.40 3.29
N GLY A 186 -3.05 -3.24 3.51
CA GLY A 186 -4.18 -2.79 2.71
C GLY A 186 -3.79 -2.52 1.24
N VAL A 187 -2.56 -2.05 1.05
CA VAL A 187 -2.01 -1.66 -0.26
C VAL A 187 -1.53 -2.86 -1.06
N PHE A 188 -0.87 -3.83 -0.42
CA PHE A 188 -0.50 -5.10 -1.05
C PHE A 188 -1.71 -5.88 -1.56
N TYR A 189 -2.89 -5.67 -1.00
CA TYR A 189 -4.11 -6.39 -1.36
C TYR A 189 -5.20 -5.44 -1.90
N PRO A 190 -5.00 -4.75 -3.04
CA PRO A 190 -5.92 -3.74 -3.53
C PRO A 190 -7.26 -4.37 -3.90
N GLY A 191 -8.35 -3.91 -3.29
CA GLY A 191 -9.70 -4.47 -3.45
C GLY A 191 -9.92 -5.86 -2.85
N MET A 192 -8.86 -6.55 -2.41
CA MET A 192 -8.89 -7.88 -1.77
C MET A 192 -9.05 -7.76 -0.26
N THR A 193 -10.07 -7.02 0.14
CA THR A 193 -10.33 -6.55 1.50
C THR A 193 -10.29 -7.61 2.60
N GLN A 194 -10.66 -8.86 2.34
CA GLN A 194 -10.57 -9.91 3.36
C GLN A 194 -9.11 -10.31 3.64
N LEU A 195 -8.28 -10.43 2.59
CA LEU A 195 -6.85 -10.73 2.74
C LEU A 195 -6.12 -9.58 3.43
N ALA A 196 -6.47 -8.33 3.08
CA ALA A 196 -5.98 -7.15 3.78
C ALA A 196 -6.33 -7.21 5.28
N VAL A 197 -7.59 -7.48 5.64
CA VAL A 197 -8.04 -7.63 7.04
C VAL A 197 -7.26 -8.72 7.77
N ASP A 198 -7.10 -9.89 7.15
CA ASP A 198 -6.44 -11.04 7.77
C ASP A 198 -4.95 -10.75 8.01
N ARG A 199 -4.27 -10.08 7.06
CA ARG A 199 -2.85 -9.69 7.20
C ARG A 199 -2.64 -8.49 8.12
N SER A 200 -3.55 -7.52 8.13
CA SER A 200 -3.54 -6.42 9.10
C SER A 200 -3.73 -6.94 10.53
N LEU A 201 -4.62 -7.91 10.77
CA LEU A 201 -4.73 -8.58 12.07
C LEU A 201 -3.46 -9.38 12.41
N TRP A 202 -2.93 -10.14 11.44
CA TRP A 202 -1.69 -10.89 11.63
C TRP A 202 -0.54 -9.96 12.05
N GLY A 203 -0.37 -8.84 11.36
CA GLY A 203 0.68 -7.86 11.64
C GLY A 203 0.45 -7.11 12.96
N ALA A 204 -0.81 -6.76 13.28
CA ALA A 204 -1.15 -6.13 14.56
C ALA A 204 -0.75 -7.00 15.76
N LYS A 205 -0.88 -8.34 15.65
CA LYS A 205 -0.51 -9.27 16.72
C LYS A 205 0.99 -9.36 17.01
N ILE A 206 1.86 -8.70 16.22
CA ILE A 206 3.28 -8.58 16.55
C ILE A 206 3.47 -7.75 17.83
N THR A 207 2.63 -6.73 18.03
CA THR A 207 2.79 -5.74 19.11
C THR A 207 1.57 -5.57 20.00
N ASN A 208 0.39 -5.86 19.46
CA ASN A 208 -0.89 -5.61 20.10
C ASN A 208 -1.70 -6.89 20.29
N ASP A 209 -2.74 -6.81 21.13
CA ASP A 209 -3.66 -7.90 21.42
C ASP A 209 -5.07 -7.35 21.68
N ASP A 210 -6.07 -8.24 21.79
CA ASP A 210 -7.46 -7.91 22.10
C ASP A 210 -7.98 -6.75 21.21
N TRP A 211 -8.77 -5.83 21.77
CA TRP A 211 -9.26 -4.65 21.06
C TRP A 211 -8.18 -3.68 20.58
N GLY A 212 -6.94 -3.80 21.07
CA GLY A 212 -5.80 -3.00 20.60
C GLY A 212 -5.43 -3.26 19.14
N THR A 213 -5.93 -4.36 18.57
CA THR A 213 -5.77 -4.71 17.15
C THR A 213 -6.88 -4.15 16.25
N HIS A 214 -8.00 -3.72 16.83
CA HIS A 214 -9.19 -3.36 16.06
C HIS A 214 -8.97 -2.16 15.12
N PRO A 215 -8.29 -1.06 15.52
CA PRO A 215 -8.02 0.05 14.60
C PRO A 215 -7.26 -0.41 13.35
N THR A 216 -6.19 -1.20 13.51
CA THR A 216 -5.41 -1.74 12.39
C THR A 216 -6.27 -2.54 11.40
N ILE A 217 -7.20 -3.36 11.89
CA ILE A 217 -8.15 -4.10 11.04
C ILE A 217 -9.04 -3.14 10.25
N ALA A 218 -9.57 -2.10 10.90
CA ALA A 218 -10.45 -1.13 10.27
C ALA A 218 -9.72 -0.35 9.17
N TYR A 219 -8.53 0.18 9.44
CA TYR A 219 -7.77 0.96 8.47
C TYR A 219 -7.25 0.10 7.31
N GLY A 220 -6.74 -1.11 7.57
CA GLY A 220 -6.36 -2.05 6.50
C GLY A 220 -7.53 -2.41 5.58
N ALA A 221 -8.74 -2.59 6.14
CA ALA A 221 -9.96 -2.81 5.37
C ALA A 221 -10.33 -1.61 4.48
N MET A 222 -10.26 -0.39 5.03
CA MET A 222 -10.57 0.85 4.29
C MET A 222 -9.56 1.11 3.16
N ILE A 223 -8.27 0.98 3.45
CA ILE A 223 -7.20 1.21 2.46
C ILE A 223 -7.33 0.24 1.29
N SER A 224 -7.55 -1.05 1.56
CA SER A 224 -7.80 -2.03 0.50
C SER A 224 -9.08 -1.73 -0.29
N ALA A 225 -10.15 -1.30 0.38
CA ALA A 225 -11.41 -0.95 -0.29
C ALA A 225 -11.28 0.33 -1.15
N ALA A 226 -10.45 1.28 -0.73
CA ALA A 226 -10.30 2.61 -1.33
C ALA A 226 -9.76 2.61 -2.77
N PHE A 227 -9.17 1.50 -3.21
CA PHE A 227 -8.83 1.31 -4.62
C PHE A 227 -10.04 1.36 -5.56
N PHE A 228 -11.25 1.12 -5.04
CA PHE A 228 -12.49 1.04 -5.81
C PHE A 228 -13.70 1.70 -5.15
N GLU A 229 -13.51 2.35 -4.01
CA GLU A 229 -14.55 3.04 -3.25
C GLU A 229 -13.98 4.37 -2.76
N SER A 230 -14.72 5.45 -2.99
CA SER A 230 -14.26 6.80 -2.63
C SER A 230 -15.15 7.48 -1.60
N ASP A 231 -16.33 6.93 -1.29
CA ASP A 231 -17.25 7.50 -0.31
C ASP A 231 -16.78 7.20 1.13
N PRO A 232 -16.45 8.24 1.94
CA PRO A 232 -15.94 8.05 3.29
C PRO A 232 -16.91 7.29 4.22
N GLU A 233 -18.21 7.57 4.15
CA GLU A 233 -19.19 6.89 5.01
C GLU A 233 -19.30 5.40 4.64
N THR A 234 -19.23 5.06 3.36
CA THR A 234 -19.21 3.68 2.87
C THR A 234 -17.95 2.95 3.29
N LEU A 235 -16.77 3.57 3.21
CA LEU A 235 -15.52 3.00 3.71
C LEU A 235 -15.58 2.71 5.21
N VAL A 236 -16.06 3.66 6.01
CA VAL A 236 -16.20 3.47 7.47
C VAL A 236 -17.19 2.37 7.81
N LYS A 237 -18.35 2.31 7.14
CA LYS A 237 -19.32 1.21 7.32
C LYS A 237 -18.70 -0.14 6.96
N PHE A 238 -17.96 -0.20 5.86
CA PHE A 238 -17.27 -1.41 5.44
C PHE A 238 -16.23 -1.86 6.48
N ALA A 239 -15.47 -0.94 7.05
CA ALA A 239 -14.51 -1.23 8.11
C ALA A 239 -15.18 -1.83 9.35
N ILE A 240 -16.31 -1.24 9.80
CA ILE A 240 -17.10 -1.74 10.93
C ILE A 240 -17.57 -3.17 10.68
N ASP A 241 -17.96 -3.50 9.45
CA ASP A 241 -18.40 -4.84 9.08
C ASP A 241 -17.29 -5.89 9.28
N LYS A 242 -16.03 -5.49 9.11
CA LYS A 242 -14.85 -6.34 9.30
C LYS A 242 -14.35 -6.43 10.74
N LEU A 243 -14.72 -5.48 11.60
CA LEU A 243 -14.33 -5.50 13.00
C LEU A 243 -14.98 -6.66 13.77
N PRO A 244 -14.26 -7.25 14.75
CA PRO A 244 -14.90 -8.02 15.80
C PRO A 244 -15.99 -7.20 16.50
N LYS A 245 -17.17 -7.80 16.71
CA LYS A 245 -18.38 -7.10 17.21
C LYS A 245 -18.37 -6.90 18.74
N TYR A 246 -17.21 -6.55 19.29
CA TYR A 246 -17.00 -6.32 20.71
C TYR A 246 -15.87 -5.31 20.94
N GLY A 247 -15.72 -4.88 22.19
CA GLY A 247 -14.64 -4.02 22.62
C GLY A 247 -14.91 -2.52 22.38
N PRO A 248 -14.12 -1.66 23.04
CA PRO A 248 -14.34 -0.22 23.06
C PRO A 248 -14.23 0.43 21.69
N PHE A 249 -13.35 -0.08 20.81
CA PHE A 249 -13.19 0.48 19.48
C PHE A 249 -14.42 0.25 18.59
N TYR A 250 -14.99 -0.96 18.59
CA TYR A 250 -16.22 -1.25 17.84
C TYR A 250 -17.39 -0.38 18.33
N GLU A 251 -17.51 -0.21 19.66
CA GLU A 251 -18.50 0.71 20.25
C GLU A 251 -18.26 2.16 19.80
N GLY A 252 -17.01 2.61 19.87
CA GLY A 252 -16.59 3.95 19.51
C GLY A 252 -16.87 4.30 18.06
N VAL A 253 -16.60 3.40 17.12
CA VAL A 253 -16.86 3.69 15.71
C VAL A 253 -18.37 3.83 15.45
N ASN A 254 -19.22 3.01 16.08
CA ASN A 254 -20.67 3.16 15.99
C ASN A 254 -21.16 4.48 16.60
N ASP A 255 -20.60 4.87 17.73
CA ASP A 255 -20.89 6.16 18.36
C ASP A 255 -20.46 7.33 17.50
N VAL A 256 -19.28 7.28 16.89
CA VAL A 256 -18.78 8.33 15.98
C VAL A 256 -19.70 8.47 14.76
N LEU A 257 -20.13 7.38 14.13
CA LEU A 257 -21.12 7.42 13.05
C LEU A 257 -22.45 8.05 13.49
N LYS A 258 -22.92 7.72 14.69
CA LYS A 258 -24.14 8.30 15.27
C LYS A 258 -23.96 9.79 15.54
N TRP A 259 -22.86 10.19 16.17
CA TRP A 259 -22.58 11.58 16.52
C TRP A 259 -22.33 12.44 15.29
N HIS A 260 -21.72 11.90 14.24
CA HIS A 260 -21.55 12.56 12.94
C HIS A 260 -22.90 12.97 12.34
N LYS A 261 -23.94 12.15 12.47
CA LYS A 261 -25.30 12.47 12.01
C LYS A 261 -26.04 13.48 12.90
N GLN A 262 -25.54 13.72 14.10
CA GLN A 262 -26.18 14.59 15.11
C GLN A 262 -25.52 15.97 15.20
N HIS A 263 -24.29 16.11 14.72
CA HIS A 263 -23.47 17.29 14.94
C HIS A 263 -22.67 17.63 13.68
N ASP A 264 -22.74 18.88 13.21
CA ASP A 264 -21.95 19.33 12.06
C ASP A 264 -20.51 19.73 12.43
N ASP A 265 -20.26 20.04 13.71
CA ASP A 265 -18.92 20.41 14.20
C ASP A 265 -18.19 19.21 14.78
N TRP A 266 -17.12 18.79 14.11
CA TRP A 266 -16.24 17.70 14.54
C TRP A 266 -15.67 17.92 15.95
N ARG A 267 -15.52 19.17 16.42
CA ARG A 267 -15.01 19.46 17.76
C ARG A 267 -15.93 18.95 18.86
N ILE A 268 -17.25 18.95 18.61
CA ILE A 268 -18.24 18.37 19.53
C ILE A 268 -18.03 16.86 19.61
N VAL A 269 -17.83 16.21 18.46
CA VAL A 269 -17.60 14.76 18.40
C VAL A 269 -16.27 14.38 19.02
N ARG A 270 -15.20 15.12 18.74
CA ARG A 270 -13.89 14.97 19.40
C ARG A 270 -14.01 15.05 20.91
N LYS A 271 -14.79 16.00 21.44
CA LYS A 271 -15.05 16.10 22.89
C LYS A 271 -15.76 14.86 23.41
N LYS A 272 -16.77 14.36 22.70
CA LYS A 272 -17.48 13.12 23.08
C LYS A 272 -16.55 11.90 23.05
N ILE A 273 -15.65 11.81 22.06
CA ILE A 273 -14.61 10.79 22.00
C ILE A 273 -13.71 10.89 23.25
N HIS A 274 -13.22 12.08 23.57
CA HIS A 274 -12.38 12.30 24.75
C HIS A 274 -13.10 11.90 26.04
N ASP A 275 -14.28 12.45 26.29
CA ASP A 275 -15.06 12.24 27.51
C ASP A 275 -15.38 10.75 27.76
N LYS A 276 -15.61 9.98 26.69
CA LYS A 276 -16.04 8.58 26.78
C LYS A 276 -14.91 7.57 26.64
N TYR A 277 -13.96 7.80 25.74
CA TYR A 277 -13.00 6.77 25.31
C TYR A 277 -11.58 7.00 25.85
N TYR A 278 -11.19 8.23 26.22
CA TYR A 278 -9.85 8.47 26.77
C TYR A 278 -9.63 7.73 28.09
N SER A 279 -10.67 7.68 28.92
CA SER A 279 -10.71 6.94 30.18
C SER A 279 -11.87 5.94 30.20
N TYR A 280 -11.99 5.17 29.12
CA TYR A 280 -13.10 4.22 28.91
C TYR A 280 -13.30 3.25 30.08
N GLU A 281 -14.52 3.22 30.58
CA GLU A 281 -14.96 2.32 31.64
C GLU A 281 -16.44 1.96 31.43
N ASN A 282 -16.76 0.67 31.49
CA ASN A 282 -18.13 0.17 31.47
C ASN A 282 -18.29 -1.03 32.42
N GLU A 283 -19.47 -1.65 32.43
CA GLU A 283 -19.77 -2.82 33.28
C GLU A 283 -18.85 -4.03 33.02
N LYS A 284 -18.21 -4.10 31.85
CA LYS A 284 -17.32 -5.20 31.44
C LYS A 284 -15.85 -4.93 31.78
N GLY A 285 -15.50 -3.70 32.16
CA GLY A 285 -14.16 -3.34 32.60
C GLY A 285 -13.70 -1.96 32.15
N LYS A 286 -12.41 -1.71 32.35
CA LYS A 286 -11.75 -0.43 32.09
C LYS A 286 -10.60 -0.60 31.09
N ALA A 287 -10.51 0.31 30.13
CA ALA A 287 -9.36 0.37 29.23
C ALA A 287 -8.18 1.12 29.89
N PRO A 288 -6.93 0.72 29.65
CA PRO A 288 -5.78 1.51 30.06
C PRO A 288 -5.78 2.89 29.37
N VAL A 289 -5.31 3.91 30.09
CA VAL A 289 -5.24 5.29 29.59
C VAL A 289 -3.85 5.57 29.06
N SER A 290 -3.77 6.08 27.84
CA SER A 290 -2.54 6.57 27.22
C SER A 290 -2.89 7.64 26.18
N VAL A 291 -2.05 8.68 26.06
CA VAL A 291 -2.16 9.67 24.98
C VAL A 291 -1.98 9.02 23.61
N VAL A 292 -1.15 7.97 23.53
CA VAL A 292 -0.91 7.16 22.33
C VAL A 292 -1.79 5.89 22.30
N SER A 293 -2.97 5.93 22.91
CA SER A 293 -3.89 4.78 22.89
C SER A 293 -4.42 4.53 21.48
N SER A 294 -4.40 3.28 21.01
CA SER A 294 -4.97 2.88 19.72
C SER A 294 -6.47 3.18 19.63
N LEU A 295 -7.16 3.17 20.77
CA LEU A 295 -8.59 3.47 20.86
C LEU A 295 -8.88 4.92 20.48
N ASN A 296 -8.24 5.89 21.14
CA ASN A 296 -8.55 7.31 20.94
C ASN A 296 -8.05 7.82 19.59
N ASN A 297 -6.79 7.58 19.27
CA ASN A 297 -6.19 8.04 18.01
C ASN A 297 -6.89 7.37 16.82
N GLY A 298 -7.19 6.07 16.94
CA GLY A 298 -7.99 5.36 15.93
C GLY A 298 -9.39 5.94 15.74
N LEU A 299 -10.11 6.32 16.81
CA LEU A 299 -11.45 6.92 16.69
C LEU A 299 -11.42 8.35 16.13
N VAL A 300 -10.38 9.11 16.45
CA VAL A 300 -10.17 10.46 15.92
C VAL A 300 -9.90 10.41 14.42
N GLY A 301 -9.13 9.45 13.92
CA GLY A 301 -8.94 9.26 12.47
C GLY A 301 -10.26 8.90 11.75
N ILE A 302 -11.10 8.05 12.32
CA ILE A 302 -12.45 7.74 11.78
C ILE A 302 -13.32 8.99 11.72
N MET A 303 -13.32 9.81 12.78
CA MET A 303 -14.01 11.09 12.80
C MET A 303 -13.47 12.02 11.69
N ALA A 304 -12.14 12.11 11.53
CA ALA A 304 -11.53 12.94 10.51
C ALA A 304 -11.95 12.53 9.09
N ILE A 305 -12.01 11.21 8.81
CA ILE A 305 -12.49 10.67 7.53
C ILE A 305 -13.93 11.13 7.24
N LEU A 306 -14.83 11.03 8.21
CA LEU A 306 -16.24 11.39 8.04
C LEU A 306 -16.43 12.90 7.80
N TYR A 307 -15.80 13.74 8.64
CA TYR A 307 -15.94 15.20 8.52
C TYR A 307 -15.11 15.80 7.39
N GLY A 308 -14.06 15.10 6.96
CA GLY A 308 -13.24 15.44 5.80
C GLY A 308 -14.00 15.33 4.48
N ASN A 309 -15.04 14.48 4.42
CA ASN A 309 -15.92 14.32 3.26
C ASN A 309 -15.15 14.03 1.94
N GLY A 310 -14.07 13.26 2.06
CA GLY A 310 -13.20 12.88 0.95
C GLY A 310 -12.23 13.96 0.50
N ASP A 311 -12.18 15.14 1.11
CA ASP A 311 -11.16 16.15 0.80
C ASP A 311 -9.87 15.86 1.57
N PHE A 312 -8.72 15.79 0.85
CA PHE A 312 -7.43 15.43 1.46
C PHE A 312 -7.05 16.36 2.60
N MET A 313 -7.03 17.67 2.35
CA MET A 313 -6.56 18.66 3.33
C MET A 313 -7.51 18.82 4.50
N LYS A 314 -8.82 18.77 4.24
CA LYS A 314 -9.81 18.82 5.31
C LYS A 314 -9.71 17.58 6.19
N THR A 315 -9.53 16.40 5.61
CA THR A 315 -9.42 15.13 6.36
C THR A 315 -8.15 15.14 7.22
N VAL A 316 -6.99 15.36 6.62
CA VAL A 316 -5.69 15.36 7.33
C VAL A 316 -5.64 16.52 8.33
N GLY A 317 -6.11 17.70 7.95
CA GLY A 317 -6.19 18.87 8.82
C GLY A 317 -7.03 18.64 10.06
N ILE A 318 -8.20 17.99 9.94
CA ILE A 318 -9.03 17.60 11.10
C ILE A 318 -8.31 16.57 11.97
N ALA A 319 -7.66 15.57 11.37
CA ALA A 319 -6.91 14.55 12.09
C ALA A 319 -5.80 15.17 12.95
N VAL A 320 -5.02 16.12 12.41
CA VAL A 320 -4.01 16.84 13.18
C VAL A 320 -4.67 17.72 14.26
N SER A 321 -5.70 18.48 13.87
CA SER A 321 -6.35 19.45 14.75
C SER A 321 -7.05 18.83 15.96
N ALA A 322 -7.38 17.54 15.90
CA ALA A 322 -8.00 16.83 17.01
C ALA A 322 -7.03 16.60 18.20
N GLY A 323 -5.72 16.66 17.95
CA GLY A 323 -4.66 16.51 18.96
C GLY A 323 -4.30 15.05 19.25
N TYR A 324 -3.81 14.77 20.47
CA TYR A 324 -3.17 13.51 20.87
C TYR A 324 -1.85 13.25 20.12
N ASP A 325 -1.63 12.01 19.72
CA ASP A 325 -0.51 11.57 18.90
C ASP A 325 -0.91 11.80 17.44
N CYS A 326 -0.86 13.05 17.02
CA CYS A 326 -1.67 13.52 15.89
C CYS A 326 -1.04 13.29 14.51
N ASP A 327 0.26 13.04 14.45
CA ASP A 327 1.01 12.59 13.28
C ASP A 327 0.58 11.22 12.79
N ASN A 328 0.43 10.21 13.65
CA ASN A 328 0.06 8.85 13.19
C ASN A 328 -1.33 8.83 12.54
N GLN A 329 -2.32 9.44 13.18
CA GLN A 329 -3.70 9.43 12.67
C GLN A 329 -3.80 10.28 11.41
N ALA A 330 -2.95 11.32 11.27
CA ALA A 330 -2.83 12.11 10.06
C ALA A 330 -2.12 11.33 8.94
N ALA A 331 -1.08 10.55 9.24
CA ALA A 331 -0.40 9.67 8.30
C ALA A 331 -1.36 8.60 7.76
N THR A 332 -2.07 7.91 8.65
CA THR A 332 -3.09 6.91 8.32
C THR A 332 -4.16 7.48 7.38
N VAL A 333 -4.81 8.59 7.74
CA VAL A 333 -5.86 9.15 6.88
C VAL A 333 -5.29 9.82 5.63
N GLY A 334 -4.06 10.33 5.67
CA GLY A 334 -3.35 10.86 4.52
C GLY A 334 -3.08 9.76 3.48
N GLY A 335 -2.59 8.61 3.92
CA GLY A 335 -2.44 7.42 3.09
C GLY A 335 -3.76 6.95 2.48
N LEU A 336 -4.83 6.89 3.30
CA LEU A 336 -6.17 6.54 2.80
C LEU A 336 -6.67 7.52 1.73
N MET A 337 -6.60 8.83 1.98
CA MET A 337 -7.01 9.85 0.99
C MET A 337 -6.16 9.79 -0.27
N GLY A 338 -4.86 9.49 -0.11
CA GLY A 338 -3.95 9.23 -1.22
C GLY A 338 -4.33 8.01 -2.07
N VAL A 339 -4.80 6.91 -1.46
CA VAL A 339 -5.36 5.78 -2.22
C VAL A 339 -6.66 6.16 -2.93
N ILE A 340 -7.52 6.96 -2.31
CA ILE A 340 -8.79 7.36 -2.94
C ILE A 340 -8.54 8.19 -4.20
N HIS A 341 -7.64 9.17 -4.13
CA HIS A 341 -7.51 10.20 -5.18
C HIS A 341 -6.21 10.17 -5.99
N GLY A 342 -5.24 9.34 -5.59
CA GLY A 342 -3.91 9.34 -6.17
C GLY A 342 -3.02 10.46 -5.63
N SER A 343 -1.76 10.46 -6.07
CA SER A 343 -0.71 11.38 -5.59
C SER A 343 -1.01 12.86 -5.88
N LYS A 344 -1.72 13.14 -6.98
CA LYS A 344 -2.03 14.50 -7.45
C LYS A 344 -3.01 15.26 -6.57
N ALA A 345 -3.71 14.58 -5.66
CA ALA A 345 -4.64 15.22 -4.73
C ALA A 345 -3.93 15.88 -3.54
N ILE A 346 -2.66 15.58 -3.35
CA ILE A 346 -1.84 16.11 -2.25
C ILE A 346 -1.30 17.48 -2.69
N PRO A 347 -1.52 18.56 -1.91
CA PRO A 347 -1.05 19.88 -2.30
C PRO A 347 0.47 19.96 -2.49
N ASP A 348 0.90 20.64 -3.56
CA ASP A 348 2.31 20.86 -3.87
C ASP A 348 3.00 21.65 -2.74
N GLU A 349 2.28 22.52 -2.02
CA GLU A 349 2.76 23.27 -0.86
C GLU A 349 3.25 22.40 0.29
N LEU A 350 2.80 21.15 0.36
CA LEU A 350 3.16 20.20 1.41
C LEU A 350 4.23 19.19 0.98
N THR A 351 4.62 19.21 -0.29
CA THR A 351 5.48 18.17 -0.88
C THR A 351 6.59 18.78 -1.74
N LYS A 352 6.26 19.52 -2.79
CA LYS A 352 7.21 20.11 -3.74
C LYS A 352 7.75 21.47 -3.30
N LYS A 353 6.95 22.24 -2.56
CA LYS A 353 7.29 23.60 -2.11
C LYS A 353 7.52 23.69 -0.60
N ILE A 354 7.82 22.55 0.04
CA ILE A 354 8.13 22.48 1.47
C ILE A 354 9.57 22.92 1.78
N SER A 355 10.48 22.78 0.80
CA SER A 355 11.87 23.26 0.90
C SER A 355 11.90 24.78 1.02
N ILE A 356 12.85 25.31 1.81
CA ILE A 356 13.03 26.76 1.95
C ILE A 356 13.96 27.35 0.88
N TYR A 357 14.60 26.51 0.06
CA TYR A 357 15.60 26.91 -0.93
C TYR A 357 15.05 26.90 -2.36
N GLU A 358 14.30 25.88 -2.74
CA GLU A 358 13.77 25.75 -4.10
C GLU A 358 12.46 24.96 -4.14
N GLU A 359 11.74 25.08 -5.25
CA GLU A 359 10.59 24.23 -5.55
C GLU A 359 11.08 23.02 -6.35
N TRP A 360 10.69 21.82 -5.94
CA TRP A 360 11.06 20.58 -6.62
C TRP A 360 10.04 20.20 -7.70
N SER A 361 10.49 19.48 -8.73
CA SER A 361 9.60 18.95 -9.76
C SER A 361 8.74 17.80 -9.24
N GLU A 362 9.26 17.03 -8.28
CA GLU A 362 8.63 15.85 -7.71
C GLU A 362 8.38 16.00 -6.19
N PRO A 363 7.32 15.38 -5.65
CA PRO A 363 7.06 15.35 -4.22
C PRO A 363 8.29 14.92 -3.42
N PHE A 364 8.68 15.71 -2.42
CA PHE A 364 9.83 15.43 -1.56
C PHE A 364 11.13 15.12 -2.33
N ASN A 365 11.32 15.76 -3.49
CA ASN A 365 12.45 15.56 -4.37
C ASN A 365 12.65 14.10 -4.83
N ASN A 366 11.59 13.30 -4.78
CA ASN A 366 11.62 11.86 -5.03
C ASN A 366 12.64 11.10 -4.17
N ILE A 367 12.94 11.53 -2.95
CA ILE A 367 13.90 10.86 -2.07
C ILE A 367 13.26 10.56 -0.71
N TYR A 368 13.47 9.33 -0.23
CA TYR A 368 13.17 8.91 1.14
C TYR A 368 14.46 8.50 1.85
N ILE A 369 14.79 9.18 2.94
CA ILE A 369 15.97 8.90 3.76
C ILE A 369 15.60 8.00 4.94
N ASN A 370 15.93 6.72 4.84
CA ASN A 370 15.89 5.77 5.95
C ASN A 370 17.19 5.81 6.77
N PHE A 371 17.18 6.54 7.89
CA PHE A 371 18.32 6.59 8.81
C PHE A 371 18.09 5.81 10.11
N THR A 372 16.92 5.17 10.27
CA THR A 372 16.46 4.53 11.50
C THR A 372 16.46 3.02 11.42
N ARG A 373 16.47 2.42 10.21
CA ARG A 373 16.43 0.98 10.00
C ARG A 373 17.78 0.48 9.49
N ASP A 374 18.40 -0.41 10.27
CA ASP A 374 19.74 -0.94 10.04
C ASP A 374 19.78 -1.83 8.79
N ASN A 375 20.94 -1.96 8.14
CA ASN A 375 21.19 -2.89 7.04
C ASN A 375 20.23 -2.78 5.84
N LEU A 376 19.52 -1.66 5.70
CA LEU A 376 18.73 -1.28 4.53
C LEU A 376 19.31 -0.01 3.91
N SER A 377 18.94 0.25 2.65
CA SER A 377 19.35 1.46 1.93
C SER A 377 19.02 2.72 2.73
N VAL A 378 20.00 3.62 2.84
CA VAL A 378 19.83 4.88 3.59
C VAL A 378 19.03 5.89 2.78
N ALA A 379 19.22 5.96 1.47
CA ALA A 379 18.45 6.80 0.57
C ALA A 379 17.81 5.90 -0.48
N THR A 380 16.51 6.03 -0.67
CA THR A 380 15.75 5.27 -1.66
C THR A 380 14.81 6.23 -2.38
N PRO A 381 14.80 6.24 -3.73
CA PRO A 381 13.83 7.01 -4.48
C PRO A 381 12.39 6.63 -4.12
N ILE A 382 11.49 7.61 -4.01
CA ILE A 382 10.09 7.34 -3.64
C ILE A 382 9.39 6.52 -4.73
N ASP A 383 9.65 6.81 -6.00
CA ASP A 383 9.17 6.01 -7.14
C ASP A 383 9.65 4.55 -7.10
N GLU A 384 10.87 4.30 -6.64
CA GLU A 384 11.36 2.93 -6.40
C GLU A 384 10.53 2.23 -5.32
N ILE A 385 10.23 2.90 -4.20
CA ILE A 385 9.36 2.35 -3.13
C ILE A 385 7.97 2.02 -3.68
N VAL A 386 7.38 2.96 -4.43
CA VAL A 386 6.08 2.78 -5.09
C VAL A 386 6.10 1.59 -6.05
N MET A 387 7.16 1.43 -6.84
CA MET A 387 7.30 0.31 -7.77
C MET A 387 7.46 -1.03 -7.06
N ARG A 388 8.17 -1.07 -5.93
CA ARG A 388 8.29 -2.27 -5.08
C ARG A 388 6.92 -2.70 -4.54
N ILE A 389 6.15 -1.76 -3.99
CA ILE A 389 4.78 -2.02 -3.52
C ILE A 389 3.86 -2.43 -4.68
N PHE A 390 3.96 -1.78 -5.83
CA PHE A 390 3.20 -2.13 -7.04
C PHE A 390 3.47 -3.56 -7.49
N ASN A 391 4.73 -3.99 -7.52
CA ASN A 391 5.10 -5.35 -7.91
C ASN A 391 4.53 -6.39 -6.95
N ILE A 392 4.61 -6.14 -5.63
CA ILE A 392 4.00 -7.03 -4.62
C ILE A 392 2.48 -7.08 -4.78
N SER A 393 1.85 -5.92 -5.00
CA SER A 393 0.40 -5.84 -5.22
C SER A 393 -0.01 -6.62 -6.46
N LYS A 394 0.74 -6.50 -7.56
CA LYS A 394 0.54 -7.25 -8.80
C LYS A 394 0.66 -8.76 -8.56
N THR A 395 1.67 -9.21 -7.81
CA THR A 395 1.81 -10.61 -7.39
C THR A 395 0.60 -11.08 -6.59
N ALA A 396 0.18 -10.33 -5.57
CA ALA A 396 -0.98 -10.66 -4.74
C ALA A 396 -2.25 -10.84 -5.57
N ILE A 397 -2.46 -9.99 -6.57
CA ILE A 397 -3.62 -10.06 -7.46
C ILE A 397 -3.61 -11.33 -8.29
N LEU A 398 -2.46 -11.67 -8.89
CA LEU A 398 -2.31 -12.86 -9.73
C LEU A 398 -2.47 -14.14 -8.92
N GLU A 399 -1.83 -14.25 -7.75
CA GLU A 399 -1.94 -15.40 -6.85
C GLU A 399 -3.37 -15.63 -6.34
N ASN A 400 -4.19 -14.59 -6.30
CA ASN A 400 -5.58 -14.65 -5.84
C ASN A 400 -6.62 -14.71 -6.97
N GLY A 401 -6.19 -15.14 -8.16
CA GLY A 401 -7.07 -15.43 -9.29
C GLY A 401 -7.50 -14.20 -10.08
N GLY A 402 -6.81 -13.08 -9.88
CA GLY A 402 -6.82 -11.96 -10.79
C GLY A 402 -6.03 -12.24 -12.08
N ARG A 403 -6.12 -11.31 -13.03
CA ARG A 403 -5.42 -11.44 -14.34
C ARG A 403 -5.06 -10.07 -14.88
N ILE A 404 -4.11 -10.04 -15.79
CA ILE A 404 -3.76 -8.83 -16.54
C ILE A 404 -4.40 -8.93 -17.92
N GLU A 405 -5.29 -7.98 -18.21
CA GLU A 405 -5.85 -7.75 -19.53
C GLU A 405 -5.09 -6.60 -20.18
N LEU A 406 -4.37 -6.89 -21.25
CA LEU A 406 -3.74 -5.87 -22.07
C LEU A 406 -4.84 -5.12 -22.83
N ASP A 407 -4.80 -3.78 -22.77
CA ASP A 407 -5.76 -2.96 -23.50
C ASP A 407 -5.34 -2.94 -24.97
N LYS A 408 -6.11 -3.65 -25.81
CA LYS A 408 -5.87 -3.77 -27.26
C LYS A 408 -6.19 -2.47 -28.02
N GLY A 409 -6.45 -1.37 -27.30
CA GLY A 409 -7.19 -0.21 -27.77
C GLY A 409 -6.47 0.79 -28.67
N ASN A 410 -5.13 0.81 -28.75
CA ASN A 410 -4.42 1.76 -29.61
C ASN A 410 -3.04 1.26 -30.02
N VAL A 411 -3.01 0.27 -30.90
CA VAL A 411 -1.77 -0.21 -31.50
C VAL A 411 -1.92 -0.10 -33.01
N GLN A 412 -1.08 0.70 -33.67
CA GLN A 412 -0.87 0.59 -35.12
C GLN A 412 -0.39 -0.83 -35.38
N SER A 413 -1.30 -1.67 -35.84
CA SER A 413 -1.12 -3.11 -35.89
C SER A 413 0.06 -3.46 -36.79
N LEU A 414 1.04 -4.21 -36.28
CA LEU A 414 2.04 -4.92 -37.08
C LEU A 414 1.44 -5.98 -38.02
N LYS A 415 0.11 -6.04 -38.13
CA LYS A 415 -0.63 -6.84 -39.08
C LYS A 415 -0.07 -6.65 -40.50
N ASN A 416 0.30 -7.75 -41.15
CA ASN A 416 0.94 -7.80 -42.47
C ASN A 416 2.34 -7.16 -42.54
N SER A 417 3.01 -6.94 -41.41
CA SER A 417 4.41 -6.50 -41.38
C SER A 417 5.36 -7.69 -41.40
N VAL A 418 6.56 -7.46 -41.94
CA VAL A 418 7.66 -8.43 -41.95
C VAL A 418 8.82 -7.82 -41.19
N ILE A 419 9.39 -8.58 -40.26
CA ILE A 419 10.60 -8.19 -39.53
C ILE A 419 11.69 -9.18 -39.86
N GLU A 420 12.84 -8.67 -40.27
CA GLU A 420 14.02 -9.50 -40.51
C GLU A 420 14.98 -9.32 -39.34
N ALA A 421 15.44 -10.42 -38.76
CA ALA A 421 16.45 -10.40 -37.72
C ALA A 421 17.60 -11.32 -38.11
N ASN A 422 18.83 -10.89 -37.82
CA ASN A 422 20.03 -11.69 -38.05
C ASN A 422 20.57 -12.16 -36.71
N TYR A 423 20.93 -13.45 -36.65
CA TYR A 423 21.63 -14.03 -35.52
C TYR A 423 22.80 -14.88 -36.02
N LYS A 424 24.04 -14.40 -35.79
CA LYS A 424 25.27 -15.01 -36.34
C LYS A 424 25.16 -15.18 -37.88
N SER A 425 25.13 -16.42 -38.38
CA SER A 425 24.98 -16.76 -39.82
C SER A 425 23.53 -17.04 -40.23
N TYR A 426 22.57 -16.90 -39.32
CA TYR A 426 21.17 -17.23 -39.55
C TYR A 426 20.33 -15.97 -39.77
N LYS A 427 19.44 -16.02 -40.77
CA LYS A 427 18.42 -15.00 -41.04
C LYS A 427 17.07 -15.51 -40.56
N ILE A 428 16.44 -14.81 -39.63
CA ILE A 428 15.10 -15.07 -39.10
C ILE A 428 14.17 -14.05 -39.74
N ILE A 429 13.03 -14.49 -40.27
CA ILE A 429 12.01 -13.60 -40.83
C ILE A 429 10.71 -13.87 -40.07
N LEU A 430 10.20 -12.84 -39.39
CA LEU A 430 8.93 -12.88 -38.66
C LEU A 430 7.86 -12.21 -39.50
N LYS A 431 6.86 -12.98 -39.90
CA LYS A 431 5.71 -12.48 -40.65
C LYS A 431 4.50 -12.41 -39.73
N PHE A 432 4.03 -11.21 -39.46
CA PHE A 432 2.91 -10.98 -38.57
C PHE A 432 1.60 -11.07 -39.37
N GLY A 433 0.76 -12.04 -39.02
CA GLY A 433 -0.56 -12.25 -39.61
C GLY A 433 -1.61 -11.37 -38.95
N ASP A 434 -2.71 -11.98 -38.52
CA ASP A 434 -3.70 -11.31 -37.67
C ASP A 434 -3.16 -11.15 -36.25
N PHE A 435 -3.83 -10.35 -35.40
CA PHE A 435 -3.42 -10.01 -34.02
C PHE A 435 -3.10 -11.19 -33.07
N GLN A 436 -3.25 -12.43 -33.51
CA GLN A 436 -3.01 -13.63 -32.71
C GLN A 436 -1.99 -14.59 -33.32
N ASP A 437 -1.71 -14.52 -34.63
CA ASP A 437 -0.96 -15.57 -35.33
C ASP A 437 0.09 -14.98 -36.29
N GLY A 438 1.27 -15.60 -36.33
CA GLY A 438 2.38 -15.24 -37.21
C GLY A 438 3.23 -16.44 -37.60
N GLU A 439 4.15 -16.22 -38.53
CA GLU A 439 4.95 -17.27 -39.17
C GLU A 439 6.44 -16.92 -39.14
N ILE A 440 7.29 -17.87 -38.72
CA ILE A 440 8.75 -17.74 -38.83
C ILE A 440 9.21 -18.41 -40.12
N ILE A 441 9.72 -17.61 -41.06
CA ILE A 441 10.20 -18.06 -42.38
C ILE A 441 11.72 -17.79 -42.51
N GLY A 442 12.56 -18.51 -41.75
CA GLY A 442 14.02 -18.43 -41.94
C GLY A 442 14.86 -18.95 -40.76
N GLY A 443 15.94 -19.68 -41.08
CA GLY A 443 16.83 -20.41 -40.16
C GLY A 443 16.90 -21.91 -40.52
N ASP A 444 17.75 -22.71 -39.88
CA ASP A 444 17.76 -24.19 -39.97
C ASP A 444 16.53 -24.82 -39.27
N PHE A 445 15.39 -24.14 -39.31
CA PHE A 445 14.11 -24.68 -38.87
C PHE A 445 13.64 -25.63 -39.96
N ILE A 446 13.44 -26.89 -39.59
CA ILE A 446 13.14 -27.96 -40.53
C ILE A 446 11.70 -27.81 -41.11
N GLU A 447 10.85 -26.98 -40.49
CA GLU A 447 9.47 -26.71 -40.91
C GLU A 447 9.02 -25.28 -40.55
N GLU A 448 8.01 -24.74 -41.27
CA GLU A 448 7.30 -23.50 -40.91
C GLU A 448 6.75 -23.63 -39.49
N THR A 449 7.23 -22.79 -38.57
CA THR A 449 6.79 -22.82 -37.18
C THR A 449 5.83 -21.66 -36.94
N GLY A 450 4.57 -21.98 -36.61
CA GLY A 450 3.59 -20.98 -36.21
C GLY A 450 3.92 -20.40 -34.84
N PHE A 451 3.76 -19.10 -34.69
CA PHE A 451 3.81 -18.43 -33.39
C PHE A 451 2.53 -17.63 -33.16
N SER A 452 2.21 -17.40 -31.89
CA SER A 452 1.25 -16.36 -31.51
C SER A 452 2.01 -15.15 -30.98
N TYR A 453 1.42 -13.96 -31.02
CA TYR A 453 2.09 -12.77 -30.50
C TYR A 453 1.09 -11.80 -29.90
N VAL A 454 1.59 -10.91 -29.05
CA VAL A 454 0.82 -9.85 -28.40
C VAL A 454 1.61 -8.56 -28.51
N GLN A 455 1.00 -7.53 -29.10
CA GLN A 455 1.60 -6.20 -29.23
C GLN A 455 1.04 -5.27 -28.14
N ASP A 456 1.94 -4.61 -27.41
CA ASP A 456 1.67 -3.66 -26.32
C ASP A 456 2.35 -2.32 -26.65
N GLY A 457 1.61 -1.38 -27.24
CA GLY A 457 2.20 -0.14 -27.78
C GLY A 457 3.26 -0.43 -28.85
N ASN A 458 4.50 -0.01 -28.58
CA ASN A 458 5.68 -0.29 -29.43
C ASN A 458 6.39 -1.61 -29.06
N ARG A 459 5.86 -2.41 -28.13
CA ARG A 459 6.45 -3.69 -27.72
C ARG A 459 5.73 -4.88 -28.34
N VAL A 460 6.45 -5.93 -28.68
CA VAL A 460 5.88 -7.15 -29.28
C VAL A 460 6.36 -8.38 -28.55
N ARG A 461 5.48 -9.03 -27.80
CA ARG A 461 5.75 -10.34 -27.19
C ARG A 461 5.42 -11.45 -28.17
N ILE A 462 6.37 -12.33 -28.45
CA ILE A 462 6.19 -13.52 -29.29
C ILE A 462 5.93 -14.74 -28.39
N LEU A 463 5.15 -15.70 -28.86
CA LEU A 463 4.74 -16.92 -28.15
C LEU A 463 4.96 -18.08 -29.14
N VAL A 464 6.08 -18.79 -29.00
CA VAL A 464 6.43 -19.90 -29.89
C VAL A 464 6.09 -21.22 -29.22
N ASP A 465 5.30 -22.08 -29.88
CA ASP A 465 5.00 -23.42 -29.39
C ASP A 465 6.22 -24.34 -29.61
N ALA A 466 7.17 -24.29 -28.68
CA ALA A 466 8.35 -25.13 -28.74
C ALA A 466 8.11 -26.43 -27.96
N GLN A 467 8.30 -27.58 -28.60
CA GLN A 467 8.43 -28.87 -27.91
C GLN A 467 9.62 -28.80 -26.93
N PRO A 468 9.60 -29.53 -25.78
CA PRO A 468 10.59 -29.43 -24.69
C PRO A 468 12.08 -29.64 -25.04
N ASN A 469 12.41 -29.92 -26.31
CA ASN A 469 13.76 -30.20 -26.79
C ASN A 469 14.22 -29.29 -27.96
N HIS A 470 13.45 -28.28 -28.35
CA HIS A 470 13.90 -27.31 -29.35
C HIS A 470 14.70 -26.18 -28.68
N GLN A 471 16.01 -26.10 -28.97
CA GLN A 471 16.83 -24.97 -28.55
C GLN A 471 16.52 -23.76 -29.44
N ILE A 472 15.89 -22.72 -28.86
CA ILE A 472 15.84 -21.40 -29.49
C ILE A 472 16.95 -20.57 -28.85
N PHE A 473 17.99 -20.26 -29.63
CA PHE A 473 19.23 -19.66 -29.14
C PHE A 473 19.06 -18.16 -28.85
N GLY A 474 19.23 -17.77 -27.59
CA GLY A 474 19.19 -16.39 -27.11
C GLY A 474 20.58 -15.83 -26.82
N LYS A 475 21.05 -14.88 -27.65
CA LYS A 475 21.95 -13.74 -27.33
C LYS A 475 22.51 -13.13 -28.60
N GLY A 476 22.12 -11.90 -28.96
CA GLY A 476 22.71 -11.16 -30.09
C GLY A 476 21.85 -11.08 -31.35
N LEU A 477 20.52 -11.08 -31.21
CA LEU A 477 19.63 -10.74 -32.32
C LEU A 477 19.77 -9.25 -32.64
N GLU A 478 20.10 -8.93 -33.88
CA GLU A 478 19.93 -7.60 -34.46
C GLU A 478 18.70 -7.65 -35.37
N GLY A 479 17.68 -6.84 -35.08
CA GLY A 479 16.48 -6.79 -35.90
C GLY A 479 16.51 -5.61 -36.84
N PHE A 480 15.68 -5.67 -37.88
CA PHE A 480 15.39 -4.54 -38.76
C PHE A 480 13.89 -4.42 -39.03
N TYR A 481 13.32 -3.23 -38.85
CA TYR A 481 11.94 -2.88 -39.22
C TYR A 481 11.98 -1.85 -40.35
N ASN A 482 11.36 -2.15 -41.50
CA ASN A 482 11.38 -1.28 -42.69
C ASN A 482 12.79 -0.81 -43.14
N GLY A 483 13.83 -1.60 -42.85
CA GLY A 483 15.23 -1.27 -43.20
C GLY A 483 16.00 -0.49 -42.14
N GLU A 484 15.38 -0.11 -41.02
CA GLU A 484 16.04 0.52 -39.87
C GLU A 484 16.37 -0.51 -38.79
N SER A 485 17.54 -0.38 -38.16
CA SER A 485 18.00 -1.28 -37.12
C SER A 485 17.19 -1.10 -35.83
N ILE A 486 16.70 -2.20 -35.27
CA ILE A 486 16.01 -2.25 -33.97
C ILE A 486 16.90 -2.98 -32.95
N GLN A 487 16.88 -2.48 -31.71
CA GLN A 487 17.57 -3.09 -30.57
C GLN A 487 16.57 -3.88 -29.73
N PHE A 488 16.86 -5.15 -29.47
CA PHE A 488 16.09 -5.96 -28.53
C PHE A 488 16.67 -5.77 -27.12
N ASN A 489 15.92 -5.11 -26.23
CA ASN A 489 16.46 -4.59 -24.97
C ASN A 489 16.52 -5.63 -23.85
N GLN A 490 15.80 -6.75 -23.98
CA GLN A 490 15.91 -7.86 -23.03
C GLN A 490 15.61 -9.20 -23.70
N LEU A 491 16.67 -9.98 -23.93
CA LEU A 491 16.53 -11.44 -23.99
C LEU A 491 16.70 -11.89 -22.54
N ILE A 492 15.66 -12.45 -21.93
CA ILE A 492 15.82 -13.14 -20.67
C ILE A 492 16.74 -14.33 -20.98
N ASP A 493 17.97 -14.22 -20.52
CA ASP A 493 19.02 -15.23 -20.67
C ASP A 493 18.66 -16.39 -19.74
N ASN A 494 17.70 -17.22 -20.18
CA ASN A 494 17.55 -18.66 -19.96
C ASN A 494 16.10 -19.13 -20.25
N ASP A 495 16.03 -20.11 -21.15
CA ASP A 495 15.00 -21.12 -21.38
C ASP A 495 13.54 -20.72 -21.71
N ILE A 496 13.04 -21.40 -22.74
CA ILE A 496 11.61 -21.61 -22.98
C ILE A 496 10.97 -22.10 -21.68
N PHE A 497 10.01 -21.35 -21.15
CA PHE A 497 9.33 -21.71 -19.91
C PHE A 497 7.84 -21.93 -20.15
N TRP A 498 7.24 -22.83 -19.37
CA TRP A 498 5.81 -23.07 -19.40
C TRP A 498 5.07 -21.92 -18.71
N ASP A 499 4.14 -21.27 -19.42
CA ASP A 499 3.28 -20.23 -18.87
C ASP A 499 1.85 -20.76 -18.71
N ASP A 500 1.43 -20.97 -17.46
CA ASP A 500 0.10 -21.45 -17.09
C ASP A 500 -1.03 -20.52 -17.55
N SER A 501 -0.74 -19.25 -17.82
CA SER A 501 -1.70 -18.27 -18.32
C SER A 501 -2.13 -18.56 -19.77
N TYR A 502 -1.24 -19.19 -20.54
CA TYR A 502 -1.47 -19.50 -21.96
C TYR A 502 -1.55 -21.00 -22.21
N GLY A 503 -1.11 -21.84 -21.27
CA GLY A 503 -1.06 -23.28 -21.38
C GLY A 503 -0.06 -23.75 -22.44
N LYS A 504 1.07 -23.02 -22.59
CA LYS A 504 2.09 -23.25 -23.62
C LYS A 504 3.47 -22.86 -23.12
N ASN A 505 4.49 -23.31 -23.83
CA ASN A 505 5.86 -22.84 -23.73
C ASN A 505 5.99 -21.42 -24.34
N VAL A 506 6.69 -20.50 -23.67
CA VAL A 506 6.75 -19.07 -24.01
C VAL A 506 8.20 -18.59 -24.12
N LEU A 507 8.48 -17.76 -25.14
CA LEU A 507 9.75 -17.05 -25.35
C LEU A 507 9.46 -15.55 -25.46
N ILE A 508 9.85 -14.75 -24.48
CA ILE A 508 9.62 -13.31 -24.50
C ILE A 508 10.74 -12.62 -25.28
N ILE A 509 10.36 -11.86 -26.31
CA ILE A 509 11.24 -10.93 -27.02
C ILE A 509 10.67 -9.54 -26.75
N ASP A 510 11.42 -8.67 -26.07
CA ASP A 510 11.01 -7.28 -25.88
C ASP A 510 11.74 -6.40 -26.91
N SER A 511 11.01 -6.01 -27.95
CA SER A 511 11.43 -5.02 -28.93
C SER A 511 10.88 -3.66 -28.50
N ASP A 512 11.73 -2.71 -28.11
CA ASP A 512 11.29 -1.32 -28.08
C ASP A 512 11.41 -0.81 -29.53
N PHE A 513 10.32 -0.87 -30.30
CA PHE A 513 10.27 -0.36 -31.68
C PHE A 513 10.29 1.17 -31.75
#